data_AF-A0A960IJW3-F1
#
_entry.id   AF-A0A960IJW3-F1
#
_cell.length_a   1.000
_cell.length_b   1.000
_cell.length_c   1.000
_cell.angle_alpha   90.00
_cell.angle_beta   90.00
_cell.angle_gamma   90.00
#
_symmetry.space_group_name_H-M   'P 1'
#
loop_
_entity.id
_entity.type
_entity.pdbx_description
1 polymer ?
#
loop_
_entity_poly.entity_id
_entity_poly.type
_entity_poly.pdbx_seq_one_letter_code
_entity_poly.pdbx_strand_id
1 'polypeptide(L)'
;MNHRITQFACGVLATAAFAATAASAQPTPVLVVVDSLEADPASSEVTLIVRTTVAAAVGSGSLVLEAVEKGGGSALAFSSVVSAVGFSTDGDVVAAANLDVPSQRIDVTFSSVSGTINEAFGPMLALTLGLQAGHPEDTRFDLRVVPGLLELADPLGEPLAVLADRGRLRLREPDPGSADVGPLGGEVEPGGVVVFGAATGSPFAIGSGTVEILFDASFVDGTPELVIDPRYGTASIDSIDLATPGRVLVSFSSGPGDLNATIYGLVFAVHVPTPTGVAPGVTAALSLGPATEFFAPGGAPLLVEGGDVDVLEVLPPELVARAGFEDGDFFEFTEAH
;
A
#
# COMPACT_ATOMS: atom_id res chain seq x y z
N MET A 1 -62.54 -55.93 7.80
CA MET A 1 -62.64 -54.47 7.97
C MET A 1 -61.81 -54.08 9.18
N ASN A 2 -60.69 -53.44 8.89
CA ASN A 2 -59.70 -52.98 9.86
C ASN A 2 -60.26 -51.80 10.67
N HIS A 3 -60.06 -51.79 11.98
CA HIS A 3 -59.56 -50.59 12.69
C HIS A 3 -58.93 -50.99 14.03
N ARG A 4 -57.60 -50.86 14.10
CA ARG A 4 -56.81 -50.72 15.32
C ARG A 4 -56.96 -49.27 15.80
N ILE A 5 -57.18 -49.06 17.10
CA ILE A 5 -56.98 -47.75 17.75
C ILE A 5 -55.74 -47.86 18.62
N THR A 6 -54.77 -47.03 18.27
CA THR A 6 -53.40 -46.93 18.78
C THR A 6 -53.36 -45.96 19.96
N GLN A 7 -52.54 -46.29 20.96
CA GLN A 7 -52.18 -45.48 22.13
C GLN A 7 -51.57 -44.12 21.71
N PHE A 8 -51.92 -43.05 22.42
CA PHE A 8 -51.14 -41.81 22.44
C PHE A 8 -50.33 -41.75 23.74
N ALA A 9 -49.01 -41.90 23.62
CA ALA A 9 -48.06 -41.59 24.67
C ALA A 9 -47.68 -40.10 24.58
N CYS A 10 -47.72 -39.43 25.73
CA CYS A 10 -47.35 -38.03 25.92
C CYS A 10 -45.81 -37.93 25.91
N GLY A 11 -45.24 -37.33 24.87
CA GLY A 11 -43.81 -37.06 24.76
C GLY A 11 -43.54 -35.57 25.02
N VAL A 12 -42.89 -35.28 26.15
CA VAL A 12 -42.36 -33.95 26.48
C VAL A 12 -41.10 -33.73 25.65
N LEU A 13 -41.15 -32.80 24.70
CA LEU A 13 -39.99 -32.31 23.94
C LEU A 13 -39.31 -31.21 24.78
N ALA A 14 -38.16 -31.55 25.38
CA ALA A 14 -37.24 -30.56 25.96
C ALA A 14 -36.44 -29.91 24.82
N THR A 15 -36.68 -28.63 24.56
CA THR A 15 -35.90 -27.83 23.62
C THR A 15 -34.62 -27.37 24.32
N ALA A 16 -33.49 -28.01 24.02
CA ALA A 16 -32.18 -27.52 24.43
C ALA A 16 -31.79 -26.34 23.52
N ALA A 17 -31.79 -25.12 24.08
CA ALA A 17 -31.22 -23.96 23.42
C ALA A 17 -29.69 -24.08 23.45
N PHE A 18 -29.08 -24.41 22.31
CA PHE A 18 -27.65 -24.22 22.12
C PHE A 18 -27.40 -22.71 21.97
N ALA A 19 -26.84 -22.10 23.02
CA ALA A 19 -26.22 -20.79 22.89
C ALA A 19 -24.99 -20.97 22.00
N ALA A 20 -25.07 -20.49 20.76
CA ALA A 20 -23.90 -20.31 19.93
C ALA A 20 -23.03 -19.24 20.60
N THR A 21 -21.95 -19.65 21.24
CA THR A 21 -20.84 -18.75 21.58
C THR A 21 -20.35 -18.17 20.26
N ALA A 22 -20.70 -16.91 19.99
CA ALA A 22 -20.06 -16.13 18.95
C ALA A 22 -18.56 -16.14 19.24
N ALA A 23 -17.79 -16.81 18.38
CA ALA A 23 -16.35 -16.71 18.41
C ALA A 23 -16.02 -15.22 18.29
N SER A 24 -15.32 -14.64 19.28
CA SER A 24 -14.78 -13.30 19.14
C SER A 24 -13.85 -13.32 17.93
N ALA A 25 -14.23 -12.66 16.84
CA ALA A 25 -13.31 -12.44 15.73
C ALA A 25 -12.07 -11.78 16.33
N GLN A 26 -10.93 -12.48 16.26
CA GLN A 26 -9.66 -11.89 16.65
C GLN A 26 -9.41 -10.71 15.71
N PRO A 27 -9.00 -9.54 16.22
CA PRO A 27 -8.69 -8.41 15.36
C PRO A 27 -7.58 -8.82 14.39
N THR A 28 -7.78 -8.55 13.10
CA THR A 28 -6.77 -8.77 12.06
C THR A 28 -5.53 -7.96 12.40
N PRO A 29 -4.34 -8.56 12.46
CA PRO A 29 -3.12 -7.80 12.74
C PRO A 29 -2.83 -6.81 11.61
N VAL A 30 -2.36 -5.62 11.98
CA VAL A 30 -1.85 -4.62 11.03
C VAL A 30 -0.46 -5.06 10.57
N LEU A 31 -0.30 -5.36 9.30
CA LEU A 31 1.00 -5.65 8.71
C LEU A 31 1.69 -4.35 8.29
N VAL A 32 2.86 -4.09 8.86
CA VAL A 32 3.74 -2.96 8.55
C VAL A 32 4.83 -3.43 7.61
N VAL A 33 4.92 -2.85 6.43
CA VAL A 33 5.87 -3.22 5.38
C VAL A 33 6.85 -2.09 5.16
N VAL A 34 8.14 -2.40 5.08
CA VAL A 34 9.15 -1.46 4.58
C VAL A 34 9.35 -1.75 3.10
N ASP A 35 9.16 -0.74 2.25
CA ASP A 35 9.28 -0.93 0.81
C ASP A 35 10.71 -1.34 0.42
N SER A 36 10.82 -2.13 -0.65
CA SER A 36 12.10 -2.33 -1.33
C SER A 36 12.31 -1.19 -2.33
N LEU A 37 13.54 -0.69 -2.43
CA LEU A 37 13.88 0.43 -3.28
C LEU A 37 15.30 0.32 -3.86
N GLU A 38 15.49 1.04 -4.97
CA GLU A 38 16.79 1.32 -5.55
C GLU A 38 17.17 2.78 -5.31
N ALA A 39 18.46 3.04 -5.09
CA ALA A 39 18.98 4.40 -4.94
C ALA A 39 20.34 4.54 -5.62
N ASP A 40 20.60 5.68 -6.23
CA ASP A 40 21.90 5.98 -6.82
C ASP A 40 22.99 5.98 -5.72
N PRO A 41 24.08 5.20 -5.83
CA PRO A 41 25.20 5.25 -4.88
C PRO A 41 25.88 6.63 -4.81
N ALA A 42 25.69 7.49 -5.82
CA ALA A 42 26.15 8.88 -5.82
C ALA A 42 25.16 9.86 -5.16
N SER A 43 23.93 9.42 -4.85
CA SER A 43 22.96 10.23 -4.12
C SER A 43 23.45 10.52 -2.70
N SER A 44 23.19 11.72 -2.21
CA SER A 44 23.43 12.08 -0.81
C SER A 44 22.33 11.59 0.12
N GLU A 45 21.16 11.23 -0.42
CA GLU A 45 19.96 10.92 0.36
C GLU A 45 19.15 9.77 -0.26
N VAL A 46 18.40 9.10 0.58
CA VAL A 46 17.46 8.03 0.20
C VAL A 46 16.21 8.11 1.06
N THR A 47 15.03 7.91 0.47
CA THR A 47 13.75 7.91 1.19
C THR A 47 13.23 6.49 1.32
N LEU A 48 13.13 6.01 2.56
CA LEU A 48 12.48 4.74 2.90
C LEU A 48 10.99 5.00 3.12
N ILE A 49 10.14 4.18 2.51
CA ILE A 49 8.69 4.23 2.72
C ILE A 49 8.27 3.05 3.60
N VAL A 50 7.46 3.34 4.61
CA VAL A 50 6.81 2.33 5.44
C VAL A 50 5.31 2.39 5.18
N ARG A 51 4.70 1.26 4.84
CA ARG A 51 3.28 1.11 4.51
C ARG A 51 2.57 0.20 5.48
N THR A 52 1.25 0.23 5.39
CA THR A 52 0.34 -0.73 6.00
C THR A 52 -0.49 -1.39 4.91
N THR A 53 -0.70 -2.70 4.97
CA THR A 53 -1.49 -3.41 3.96
C THR A 53 -3.00 -3.36 4.20
N VAL A 54 -3.41 -3.10 5.45
CA VAL A 54 -4.82 -3.02 5.85
C VAL A 54 -5.09 -1.70 6.56
N ALA A 55 -6.26 -1.11 6.29
CA ALA A 55 -6.71 0.08 6.99
C ALA A 55 -6.99 -0.24 8.47
N ALA A 56 -6.44 0.56 9.38
CA ALA A 56 -6.72 0.51 10.80
C ALA A 56 -6.69 1.92 11.38
N ALA A 57 -7.49 2.18 12.42
CA ALA A 57 -7.41 3.43 13.16
C ALA A 57 -6.12 3.42 13.98
N VAL A 58 -5.06 4.07 13.50
CA VAL A 58 -3.76 4.16 14.16
C VAL A 58 -3.60 5.58 14.70
N GLY A 59 -3.56 5.70 16.02
CA GLY A 59 -3.35 6.97 16.74
C GLY A 59 -1.90 7.28 17.03
N SER A 60 -1.09 6.25 17.29
CA SER A 60 0.34 6.43 17.55
C SER A 60 1.10 5.14 17.34
N GLY A 61 2.42 5.26 17.29
CA GLY A 61 3.29 4.10 17.24
C GLY A 61 4.76 4.42 17.37
N SER A 62 5.52 3.35 17.47
CA SER A 62 6.97 3.36 17.37
C SER A 62 7.45 2.13 16.63
N LEU A 63 8.52 2.29 15.87
CA LEU A 63 9.21 1.19 15.23
C LEU A 63 10.72 1.43 15.26
N VAL A 64 11.48 0.35 15.26
CA VAL A 64 12.94 0.40 15.09
C VAL A 64 13.29 -0.31 13.79
N LEU A 65 13.91 0.40 12.86
CA LEU A 65 14.47 -0.19 11.64
C LEU A 65 15.95 -0.48 11.85
N GLU A 66 16.43 -1.59 11.29
CA GLU A 66 17.83 -1.95 11.23
C GLU A 66 18.21 -2.21 9.77
N ALA A 67 19.27 -1.56 9.30
CA ALA A 67 19.85 -1.84 7.99
C ALA A 67 21.05 -2.78 8.13
N VAL A 68 20.99 -3.91 7.43
CA VAL A 68 22.03 -4.94 7.48
C VAL A 68 22.55 -5.20 6.08
N GLU A 69 23.85 -5.00 5.85
CA GLU A 69 24.47 -5.30 4.55
C GLU A 69 24.34 -6.79 4.21
N LYS A 70 23.81 -7.09 3.02
CA LYS A 70 23.69 -8.46 2.53
C LYS A 70 25.08 -8.98 2.20
N GLY A 71 25.56 -9.94 2.99
CA GLY A 71 26.93 -10.47 2.90
C GLY A 71 27.70 -10.41 4.23
N GLY A 72 27.11 -9.81 5.28
CA GLY A 72 27.68 -9.80 6.63
C GLY A 72 28.82 -8.80 6.82
N GLY A 73 28.96 -7.85 5.90
CA GLY A 73 29.80 -6.68 6.11
C GLY A 73 29.21 -5.74 7.16
N SER A 74 30.07 -4.87 7.70
CA SER A 74 29.71 -3.82 8.65
C SER A 74 29.65 -2.46 7.95
N ALA A 75 29.30 -2.40 6.66
CA ALA A 75 29.17 -1.14 5.96
C ALA A 75 28.00 -0.34 6.55
N LEU A 76 28.27 0.92 6.87
CA LEU A 76 27.25 1.88 7.27
C LEU A 76 26.46 2.25 6.02
N ALA A 77 25.16 1.98 5.98
CA ALA A 77 24.31 2.42 4.88
C ALA A 77 24.03 3.93 4.98
N PHE A 78 23.79 4.40 6.20
CA PHE A 78 23.27 5.74 6.48
C PHE A 78 24.19 6.52 7.41
N SER A 79 24.24 7.83 7.18
CA SER A 79 25.07 8.79 7.92
C SER A 79 24.25 9.72 8.82
N SER A 80 22.98 9.96 8.52
CA SER A 80 22.10 10.84 9.28
C SER A 80 20.62 10.59 8.98
N VAL A 81 19.73 11.11 9.84
CA VAL A 81 18.31 11.32 9.52
C VAL A 81 18.17 12.75 8.99
N VAL A 82 17.61 12.89 7.78
CA VAL A 82 17.31 14.19 7.17
C VAL A 82 15.90 14.63 7.56
N SER A 83 14.92 13.75 7.40
CA SER A 83 13.54 14.00 7.79
C SER A 83 12.78 12.71 8.10
N ALA A 84 11.76 12.84 8.94
CA ALA A 84 10.74 11.82 9.15
C ALA A 84 9.37 12.49 8.95
N VAL A 85 8.60 11.97 8.01
CA VAL A 85 7.25 12.45 7.71
C VAL A 85 6.28 11.31 8.00
N GLY A 86 5.25 11.61 8.77
CA GLY A 86 4.13 10.70 8.96
C GLY A 86 2.92 11.18 8.19
N PHE A 87 2.10 10.23 7.77
CA PHE A 87 0.97 10.48 6.91
C PHE A 87 -0.35 10.16 7.59
N SER A 88 -1.33 11.02 7.41
CA SER A 88 -2.70 10.80 7.86
C SER A 88 -3.67 11.51 6.93
N THR A 89 -4.91 11.02 6.84
CA THR A 89 -5.98 11.70 6.11
C THR A 89 -6.13 13.17 6.51
N ASP A 90 -6.01 13.49 7.80
CA ASP A 90 -6.16 14.86 8.31
C ASP A 90 -4.86 15.67 8.32
N GLY A 91 -3.74 15.10 7.83
CA GLY A 91 -2.42 15.75 7.81
C GLY A 91 -1.87 16.21 9.17
N ASP A 92 -2.20 15.51 10.25
CA ASP A 92 -1.91 15.92 11.63
C ASP A 92 -0.83 15.06 12.33
N VAL A 93 -0.14 14.19 11.58
CA VAL A 93 0.91 13.35 12.14
C VAL A 93 2.14 14.17 12.51
N VAL A 94 2.63 13.93 13.73
CA VAL A 94 3.97 14.33 14.16
C VAL A 94 4.82 13.08 14.18
N ALA A 95 5.90 13.06 13.40
CA ALA A 95 6.87 11.98 13.35
C ALA A 95 8.27 12.48 13.72
N ALA A 96 9.06 11.62 14.37
CA ALA A 96 10.45 11.87 14.70
C ALA A 96 11.25 10.60 14.50
N ALA A 97 12.48 10.73 14.00
CA ALA A 97 13.40 9.62 13.85
C ALA A 97 14.81 9.99 14.35
N ASN A 98 15.51 8.99 14.88
CA ASN A 98 16.90 9.09 15.32
C ASN A 98 17.71 7.91 14.79
N LEU A 99 18.87 8.18 14.19
CA LEU A 99 19.78 7.15 13.68
C LEU A 99 20.95 6.97 14.64
N ASP A 100 21.11 5.74 15.15
CA ASP A 100 22.36 5.28 15.77
C ASP A 100 23.30 4.78 14.67
N VAL A 101 24.19 5.66 14.20
CA VAL A 101 25.08 5.39 13.06
C VAL A 101 25.90 4.10 13.27
N PRO A 102 26.60 3.87 14.39
CA PRO A 102 27.34 2.62 14.61
C PRO A 102 26.54 1.33 14.43
N SER A 103 25.28 1.30 14.87
CA SER A 103 24.44 0.09 14.81
C SER A 103 23.52 0.05 13.58
N GLN A 104 23.44 1.15 12.82
CA GLN A 104 22.51 1.32 11.70
C GLN A 104 21.05 1.09 12.12
N ARG A 105 20.73 1.50 13.35
CA ARG A 105 19.37 1.46 13.90
C ARG A 105 18.71 2.81 13.83
N ILE A 106 17.48 2.83 13.34
CA ILE A 106 16.65 4.03 13.21
C ILE A 106 15.45 3.86 14.12
N ASP A 107 15.43 4.60 15.22
CA ASP A 107 14.29 4.66 16.13
C ASP A 107 13.29 5.68 15.60
N VAL A 108 12.05 5.28 15.37
CA VAL A 108 10.99 6.13 14.83
C VAL A 108 9.82 6.15 15.81
N THR A 109 9.27 7.33 16.05
CA THR A 109 8.05 7.53 16.83
C THR A 109 7.11 8.45 16.08
N PHE A 110 5.82 8.21 16.20
CA PHE A 110 4.81 9.02 15.54
C PHE A 110 3.47 9.03 16.28
N SER A 111 2.69 10.08 16.07
CA SER A 111 1.37 10.25 16.66
C SER A 111 0.47 11.16 15.83
N SER A 112 -0.83 10.90 15.83
CA SER A 112 -1.91 11.65 15.18
C SER A 112 -3.05 11.80 16.17
N VAL A 113 -3.68 12.98 16.18
CA VAL A 113 -4.82 13.25 17.04
C VAL A 113 -6.11 12.70 16.41
N SER A 114 -6.22 12.73 15.08
CA SER A 114 -7.35 12.16 14.34
C SER A 114 -7.36 10.63 14.36
N GLY A 115 -6.18 10.01 14.49
CA GLY A 115 -6.06 8.56 14.47
C GLY A 115 -6.18 7.92 13.09
N THR A 116 -5.88 8.70 12.05
CA THR A 116 -6.01 8.31 10.65
C THR A 116 -4.66 8.08 9.99
N ILE A 117 -3.65 7.56 10.72
CA ILE A 117 -2.26 7.39 10.23
C ILE A 117 -2.13 6.30 9.14
N ASN A 118 -3.19 5.54 8.90
CA ASN A 118 -3.16 4.38 8.03
C ASN A 118 -4.31 4.45 7.02
N GLU A 119 -3.94 4.28 5.76
CA GLU A 119 -4.82 3.92 4.66
C GLU A 119 -4.32 2.59 4.07
N ALA A 120 -5.23 1.75 3.59
CA ALA A 120 -4.85 0.48 2.98
C ALA A 120 -3.88 0.72 1.81
N PHE A 121 -2.71 0.08 1.84
CA PHE A 121 -1.62 0.22 0.86
C PHE A 121 -1.00 1.64 0.76
N GLY A 122 -1.45 2.57 1.60
CA GLY A 122 -0.94 3.93 1.66
C GLY A 122 0.39 4.01 2.43
N PRO A 123 1.22 5.01 2.12
CA PRO A 123 2.38 5.32 2.95
C PRO A 123 1.91 5.75 4.33
N MET A 124 2.48 5.14 5.36
CA MET A 124 2.31 5.49 6.77
C MET A 124 3.43 6.45 7.20
N LEU A 125 4.66 6.17 6.79
CA LEU A 125 5.85 6.99 7.08
C LEU A 125 6.75 7.10 5.85
N ALA A 126 7.41 8.24 5.69
CA ALA A 126 8.56 8.41 4.81
C ALA A 126 9.75 8.91 5.63
N LEU A 127 10.87 8.19 5.54
CA LEU A 127 12.11 8.48 6.25
C LEU A 127 13.18 8.83 5.22
N THR A 128 13.56 10.11 5.14
CA THR A 128 14.68 10.53 4.32
C THR A 128 15.95 10.47 5.16
N LEU A 129 16.91 9.68 4.68
CA LEU A 129 18.16 9.38 5.37
C LEU A 129 19.32 9.85 4.49
N GLY A 130 20.35 10.40 5.12
CA GLY A 130 21.61 10.70 4.43
C GLY A 130 22.31 9.40 4.09
N LEU A 131 22.55 9.14 2.81
CA LEU A 131 23.27 7.95 2.35
C LEU A 131 24.77 8.11 2.61
N GLN A 132 25.42 7.07 3.12
CA GLN A 132 26.86 7.08 3.30
C GLN A 132 27.55 7.04 1.93
N ALA A 133 28.46 7.99 1.67
CA ALA A 133 29.16 8.04 0.40
C ALA A 133 30.15 6.87 0.23
N GLY A 134 30.41 6.50 -1.03
CA GLY A 134 31.48 5.57 -1.40
C GLY A 134 31.08 4.10 -1.40
N HIS A 135 29.79 3.79 -1.38
CA HIS A 135 29.33 2.44 -1.66
C HIS A 135 29.59 2.05 -3.12
N PRO A 136 30.05 0.83 -3.39
CA PRO A 136 30.04 0.26 -4.73
C PRO A 136 28.62 0.17 -5.30
N GLU A 137 28.53 0.18 -6.63
CA GLU A 137 27.32 -0.22 -7.33
C GLU A 137 26.93 -1.66 -6.95
N ASP A 138 25.63 -1.94 -6.93
CA ASP A 138 25.00 -3.18 -6.52
C ASP A 138 25.21 -3.58 -5.06
N THR A 139 25.63 -2.65 -4.19
CA THR A 139 25.57 -2.85 -2.73
C THR A 139 24.13 -3.05 -2.29
N ARG A 140 23.87 -4.02 -1.39
CA ARG A 140 22.52 -4.39 -0.94
C ARG A 140 22.41 -4.38 0.57
N PHE A 141 21.33 -3.82 1.09
CA PHE A 141 20.98 -3.84 2.52
C PHE A 141 19.60 -4.46 2.70
N ASP A 142 19.46 -5.34 3.69
CA ASP A 142 18.16 -5.75 4.20
C ASP A 142 17.69 -4.69 5.19
N LEU A 143 16.47 -4.19 5.02
CA LEU A 143 15.82 -3.23 5.91
C LEU A 143 14.80 -3.98 6.76
N ARG A 144 15.03 -4.06 8.07
CA ARG A 144 14.23 -4.93 8.95
C ARG A 144 13.63 -4.13 10.08
N VAL A 145 12.35 -4.35 10.34
CA VAL A 145 11.74 -3.93 11.61
C VAL A 145 12.24 -4.87 12.70
N VAL A 146 12.80 -4.33 13.78
CA VAL A 146 13.33 -5.13 14.89
C VAL A 146 12.18 -5.82 15.63
N PRO A 147 12.17 -7.16 15.76
CA PRO A 147 11.10 -7.88 16.43
C PRO A 147 10.90 -7.41 17.88
N GLY A 148 9.66 -7.18 18.26
CA GLY A 148 9.29 -6.75 19.61
C GLY A 148 9.53 -5.26 19.89
N LEU A 149 10.01 -4.48 18.92
CA LEU A 149 10.13 -3.02 18.99
C LEU A 149 9.21 -2.32 17.97
N LEU A 150 8.22 -3.04 17.43
CA LEU A 150 7.11 -2.46 16.69
C LEU A 150 5.90 -2.41 17.61
N GLU A 151 5.40 -1.21 17.85
CA GLU A 151 4.22 -0.95 18.66
C GLU A 151 3.31 0.02 17.90
N LEU A 152 2.05 -0.36 17.69
CA LEU A 152 1.01 0.53 17.21
C LEU A 152 -0.11 0.58 18.24
N ALA A 153 -0.71 1.75 18.41
CA ALA A 153 -1.87 1.94 19.25
C ALA A 153 -2.98 2.67 18.49
N ASP A 154 -4.22 2.34 18.82
CA ASP A 154 -5.40 3.00 18.28
C ASP A 154 -5.55 4.44 18.85
N PRO A 155 -6.56 5.22 18.43
CA PRO A 155 -6.75 6.59 18.90
C PRO A 155 -7.11 6.68 20.39
N LEU A 156 -7.51 5.57 21.01
CA LEU A 156 -7.79 5.46 22.44
C LEU A 156 -6.55 5.02 23.24
N GLY A 157 -5.44 4.71 22.56
CA GLY A 157 -4.20 4.24 23.16
C GLY A 157 -4.19 2.73 23.42
N GLU A 158 -5.16 1.98 22.90
CA GLU A 158 -5.17 0.52 23.02
C GLU A 158 -4.21 -0.11 22.00
N PRO A 159 -3.43 -1.13 22.40
CA PRO A 159 -2.44 -1.73 21.52
C PRO A 159 -3.12 -2.49 20.37
N LEU A 160 -2.60 -2.29 19.17
CA LEU A 160 -2.99 -3.04 17.98
C LEU A 160 -2.12 -4.29 17.83
N ALA A 161 -2.72 -5.37 17.35
CA ALA A 161 -1.94 -6.53 16.92
C ALA A 161 -1.16 -6.15 15.64
N VAL A 162 0.14 -6.44 15.61
CA VAL A 162 1.02 -6.00 14.52
C VAL A 162 1.90 -7.12 14.02
N LEU A 163 2.17 -7.09 12.72
CA LEU A 163 3.18 -7.89 12.04
C LEU A 163 4.09 -6.94 11.27
N ALA A 164 5.30 -7.39 10.97
CA ALA A 164 6.24 -6.61 10.18
C ALA A 164 6.84 -7.46 9.07
N ASP A 165 7.01 -6.85 7.90
CA ASP A 165 7.81 -7.40 6.81
C ASP A 165 9.05 -6.55 6.55
N ARG A 166 10.02 -7.15 5.86
CA ARG A 166 11.32 -6.55 5.54
C ARG A 166 11.33 -5.93 4.16
N GLY A 167 12.04 -4.81 4.05
CA GLY A 167 12.39 -4.19 2.77
C GLY A 167 13.82 -4.52 2.37
N ARG A 168 14.21 -4.04 1.19
CA ARG A 168 15.57 -4.14 0.65
C ARG A 168 15.98 -2.80 0.05
N LEU A 169 17.20 -2.36 0.31
CA LEU A 169 17.81 -1.23 -0.39
C LEU A 169 18.91 -1.76 -1.31
N ARG A 170 18.84 -1.42 -2.59
CA ARG A 170 19.93 -1.67 -3.54
C ARG A 170 20.51 -0.35 -4.01
N LEU A 171 21.84 -0.24 -3.97
CA LEU A 171 22.53 0.94 -4.49
C LEU A 171 22.91 0.70 -5.95
N ARG A 172 22.20 1.35 -6.87
CA ARG A 172 22.40 1.25 -8.31
C ARG A 172 21.95 2.55 -8.95
N GLU A 173 22.65 3.00 -9.99
CA GLU A 173 22.20 4.13 -10.80
C GLU A 173 20.83 3.78 -11.42
N PRO A 174 19.77 4.55 -11.14
CA PRO A 174 18.45 4.30 -11.73
C PRO A 174 18.56 4.32 -13.25
N ASP A 175 17.88 3.41 -13.95
CA ASP A 175 17.85 3.44 -15.41
C ASP A 175 17.21 4.77 -15.87
N PRO A 176 17.98 5.69 -16.51
CA PRO A 176 17.48 6.99 -16.89
C PRO A 176 16.59 6.85 -18.12
N GLY A 177 15.36 6.38 -17.93
CA GLY A 177 14.44 6.19 -19.03
C GLY A 177 13.12 5.56 -18.62
N SER A 178 13.11 4.54 -17.77
CA SER A 178 11.89 3.80 -17.44
C SER A 178 11.23 4.35 -16.18
N ALA A 179 10.05 4.94 -16.38
CA ALA A 179 9.07 5.08 -15.32
C ALA A 179 8.38 3.72 -15.18
N ASP A 180 8.72 2.99 -14.11
CA ASP A 180 7.98 1.79 -13.72
C ASP A 180 6.60 2.23 -13.24
N VAL A 181 5.59 2.07 -14.10
CA VAL A 181 4.21 2.39 -13.78
C VAL A 181 3.32 1.22 -14.13
N GLY A 182 2.66 0.68 -13.11
CA GLY A 182 1.72 -0.42 -13.24
C GLY A 182 0.30 -0.02 -12.84
N PRO A 183 -0.71 -0.77 -13.31
CA PRO A 183 -1.97 -0.81 -12.60
C PRO A 183 -1.72 -1.39 -11.20
N LEU A 184 -2.37 -0.83 -10.19
CA LEU A 184 -2.44 -1.43 -8.87
C LEU A 184 -3.91 -1.58 -8.48
N GLY A 185 -4.36 -2.82 -8.35
CA GLY A 185 -5.63 -3.20 -7.78
C GLY A 185 -5.47 -3.67 -6.34
N GLY A 186 -6.60 -3.99 -5.72
CA GLY A 186 -6.62 -4.55 -4.38
C GLY A 186 -7.78 -5.52 -4.19
N GLU A 187 -7.98 -5.90 -2.94
CA GLU A 187 -9.08 -6.77 -2.57
C GLU A 187 -10.29 -5.94 -2.14
N VAL A 188 -11.49 -6.42 -2.44
CA VAL A 188 -12.72 -5.72 -2.06
C VAL A 188 -13.79 -6.68 -1.59
N GLU A 189 -14.60 -6.23 -0.62
CA GLU A 189 -15.82 -6.94 -0.24
C GLU A 189 -16.98 -6.62 -1.20
N PRO A 190 -17.95 -7.54 -1.39
CA PRO A 190 -19.16 -7.24 -2.13
C PRO A 190 -19.91 -6.02 -1.56
N GLY A 191 -20.15 -5.00 -2.39
CA GLY A 191 -20.78 -3.75 -1.95
C GLY A 191 -19.82 -2.70 -1.38
N GLY A 192 -18.52 -3.01 -1.34
CA GLY A 192 -17.47 -2.10 -0.92
C GLY A 192 -17.05 -1.10 -2.00
N VAL A 193 -15.95 -0.40 -1.75
CA VAL A 193 -15.28 0.48 -2.72
C VAL A 193 -13.95 -0.15 -3.05
N VAL A 194 -13.76 -0.46 -4.33
CA VAL A 194 -12.46 -0.83 -4.87
C VAL A 194 -11.62 0.42 -5.00
N VAL A 195 -10.35 0.34 -4.61
CA VAL A 195 -9.35 1.33 -4.94
C VAL A 195 -8.38 0.71 -5.94
N PHE A 196 -8.23 1.35 -7.10
CA PHE A 196 -7.20 0.96 -8.06
C PHE A 196 -6.61 2.17 -8.77
N GLY A 197 -5.48 2.02 -9.46
CA GLY A 197 -5.05 3.05 -10.40
C GLY A 197 -3.61 2.92 -10.85
N ALA A 198 -2.97 4.05 -11.16
CA ALA A 198 -1.58 4.05 -11.63
C ALA A 198 -0.64 4.17 -10.43
N ALA A 199 0.20 3.16 -10.23
CA ALA A 199 1.21 3.14 -9.20
C ALA A 199 2.62 3.18 -9.80
N THR A 200 3.51 3.96 -9.20
CA THR A 200 4.92 4.04 -9.58
C THR A 200 5.76 3.12 -8.71
N GLY A 201 6.76 2.45 -9.29
CA GLY A 201 7.70 1.60 -8.56
C GLY A 201 8.91 2.34 -7.98
N SER A 202 9.15 3.58 -8.41
CA SER A 202 10.27 4.41 -7.93
C SER A 202 9.97 5.91 -7.97
N PRO A 203 10.69 6.74 -7.19
CA PRO A 203 10.53 8.19 -7.23
C PRO A 203 11.06 8.78 -8.55
N PHE A 204 10.25 9.60 -9.19
CA PHE A 204 10.64 10.49 -10.28
C PHE A 204 9.63 11.63 -10.39
N ALA A 205 10.10 12.84 -10.73
CA ALA A 205 9.23 14.00 -10.81
C ALA A 205 8.30 13.93 -12.03
N ILE A 206 7.00 14.08 -11.80
CA ILE A 206 5.97 14.15 -12.83
C ILE A 206 5.44 15.58 -12.89
N GLY A 207 5.49 16.20 -14.07
CA GLY A 207 4.97 17.53 -14.34
C GLY A 207 3.56 17.54 -14.91
N SER A 208 3.21 16.56 -15.72
CA SER A 208 1.87 16.43 -16.32
C SER A 208 1.70 15.06 -16.97
N GLY A 209 0.49 14.73 -17.38
CA GLY A 209 0.26 13.52 -18.16
C GLY A 209 -1.19 13.22 -18.43
N THR A 210 -1.38 12.06 -19.03
CA THR A 210 -2.65 11.38 -19.15
C THR A 210 -2.54 10.00 -18.51
N VAL A 211 -3.56 9.59 -17.77
CA VAL A 211 -3.68 8.24 -17.22
C VAL A 211 -4.95 7.63 -17.74
N GLU A 212 -4.82 6.52 -18.47
CA GLU A 212 -5.95 5.72 -18.92
C GLU A 212 -5.98 4.43 -18.11
N ILE A 213 -7.08 4.18 -17.41
CA ILE A 213 -7.28 2.94 -16.68
C ILE A 213 -8.42 2.17 -17.33
N LEU A 214 -8.16 0.91 -17.66
CA LEU A 214 -9.10 -0.02 -18.25
C LEU A 214 -9.44 -1.10 -17.21
N PHE A 215 -10.72 -1.38 -17.04
CA PHE A 215 -11.23 -2.38 -16.10
C PHE A 215 -12.53 -3.02 -16.61
N ASP A 216 -12.90 -4.17 -16.05
CA ASP A 216 -14.18 -4.81 -16.35
C ASP A 216 -15.35 -4.00 -15.78
N ALA A 217 -16.15 -3.40 -16.68
CA ALA A 217 -17.30 -2.58 -16.31
C ALA A 217 -18.38 -3.32 -15.50
N SER A 218 -18.39 -4.66 -15.51
CA SER A 218 -19.35 -5.45 -14.73
C SER A 218 -19.10 -5.39 -13.22
N PHE A 219 -17.94 -4.90 -12.77
CA PHE A 219 -17.57 -4.71 -11.36
C PHE A 219 -17.97 -3.36 -10.80
N VAL A 220 -18.65 -2.52 -11.58
CA VAL A 220 -18.94 -1.13 -11.21
C VAL A 220 -20.42 -0.94 -10.93
N ASP A 221 -20.73 -0.47 -9.73
CA ASP A 221 -22.08 -0.09 -9.29
C ASP A 221 -22.15 1.40 -8.94
N GLY A 222 -21.71 2.25 -9.87
CA GLY A 222 -21.71 3.69 -9.66
C GLY A 222 -20.84 4.48 -10.62
N THR A 223 -20.69 5.78 -10.35
CA THR A 223 -19.72 6.62 -11.04
C THR A 223 -18.38 6.50 -10.31
N PRO A 224 -17.27 6.15 -11.00
CA PRO A 224 -15.94 6.18 -10.40
C PRO A 224 -15.61 7.57 -9.84
N GLU A 225 -15.00 7.61 -8.66
CA GLU A 225 -14.43 8.82 -8.08
C GLU A 225 -12.90 8.78 -8.24
N LEU A 226 -12.32 9.87 -8.72
CA LEU A 226 -10.87 9.98 -8.85
C LEU A 226 -10.30 10.78 -7.69
N VAL A 227 -9.26 10.24 -7.07
CA VAL A 227 -8.54 10.83 -5.95
C VAL A 227 -7.06 10.90 -6.31
N ILE A 228 -6.47 12.08 -6.15
CA ILE A 228 -5.01 12.24 -6.12
C ILE A 228 -4.63 12.31 -4.66
N ASP A 229 -3.82 11.37 -4.23
CA ASP A 229 -3.35 11.35 -2.86
C ASP A 229 -2.23 12.40 -2.68
N PRO A 230 -2.46 13.43 -1.84
CA PRO A 230 -1.52 14.55 -1.68
C PRO A 230 -0.18 14.12 -1.06
N ARG A 231 -0.09 12.90 -0.50
CA ARG A 231 1.15 12.35 0.06
C ARG A 231 2.21 12.12 -1.02
N TYR A 232 1.79 11.86 -2.26
CA TYR A 232 2.72 11.68 -3.38
C TYR A 232 3.13 13.00 -4.05
N GLY A 233 2.69 14.15 -3.54
CA GLY A 233 2.97 15.48 -4.12
C GLY A 233 1.70 16.17 -4.59
N THR A 234 1.86 17.29 -5.30
CA THR A 234 0.72 18.13 -5.71
C THR A 234 0.40 17.97 -7.19
N ALA A 235 -0.87 17.75 -7.50
CA ALA A 235 -1.38 17.78 -8.87
C ALA A 235 -2.82 18.25 -8.93
N SER A 236 -3.22 18.77 -10.08
CA SER A 236 -4.57 19.18 -10.41
C SER A 236 -5.09 18.32 -11.55
N ILE A 237 -6.35 17.91 -11.45
CA ILE A 237 -7.05 17.20 -12.52
C ILE A 237 -7.55 18.25 -13.52
N ASP A 238 -7.06 18.18 -14.74
CA ASP A 238 -7.43 19.09 -15.82
C ASP A 238 -8.72 18.62 -16.51
N SER A 239 -8.90 17.31 -16.68
CA SER A 239 -10.13 16.70 -17.19
C SER A 239 -10.29 15.24 -16.80
N ILE A 240 -11.55 14.76 -16.73
CA ILE A 240 -11.89 13.34 -16.59
C ILE A 240 -12.90 12.96 -17.68
N ASP A 241 -12.65 11.85 -18.37
CA ASP A 241 -13.57 11.20 -19.31
C ASP A 241 -14.00 9.83 -18.77
N LEU A 242 -15.30 9.72 -18.46
CA LEU A 242 -15.99 8.53 -17.98
C LEU A 242 -17.07 8.06 -18.97
N ALA A 243 -17.05 8.54 -20.22
CA ALA A 243 -18.14 8.30 -21.18
C ALA A 243 -18.21 6.83 -21.64
N THR A 244 -17.10 6.11 -21.56
CA THR A 244 -16.98 4.71 -21.97
C THR A 244 -16.99 3.82 -20.72
N PRO A 245 -17.97 2.91 -20.56
CA PRO A 245 -17.95 1.94 -19.45
C PRO A 245 -16.66 1.11 -19.44
N GLY A 246 -16.09 0.88 -18.25
CA GLY A 246 -14.84 0.13 -18.12
C GLY A 246 -13.58 0.93 -18.41
N ARG A 247 -13.70 2.26 -18.54
CA ARG A 247 -12.59 3.15 -18.89
C ARG A 247 -12.67 4.45 -18.12
N VAL A 248 -11.55 4.84 -17.54
CA VAL A 248 -11.33 6.16 -16.92
C VAL A 248 -10.12 6.78 -17.62
N LEU A 249 -10.31 7.93 -18.29
CA LEU A 249 -9.21 8.70 -18.84
C LEU A 249 -9.10 10.03 -18.11
N VAL A 250 -7.92 10.31 -17.57
CA VAL A 250 -7.61 11.48 -16.76
C VAL A 250 -6.51 12.27 -17.44
N SER A 251 -6.65 13.60 -17.50
CA SER A 251 -5.52 14.50 -17.76
C SER A 251 -5.24 15.33 -16.52
N PHE A 252 -3.96 15.59 -16.26
CA PHE A 252 -3.53 16.28 -15.04
C PHE A 252 -2.24 17.08 -15.24
N SER A 253 -2.01 18.00 -14.31
CA SER A 253 -0.79 18.79 -14.23
C SER A 253 -0.32 18.96 -12.79
N SER A 254 1.00 18.92 -12.58
CA SER A 254 1.70 19.24 -11.32
C SER A 254 2.48 20.53 -11.54
N GLY A 255 1.94 21.64 -11.05
CA GLY A 255 2.56 22.96 -11.23
C GLY A 255 4.00 23.04 -10.69
N PRO A 256 4.26 22.60 -9.45
CA PRO A 256 5.61 22.53 -8.90
C PRO A 256 6.47 21.42 -9.50
N GLY A 257 5.85 20.41 -10.12
CA GLY A 257 6.54 19.20 -10.58
C GLY A 257 7.00 18.31 -9.44
N ASP A 258 6.30 18.34 -8.30
CA ASP A 258 6.64 17.58 -7.09
C ASP A 258 5.87 16.25 -6.99
N LEU A 259 4.92 15.99 -7.89
CA LEU A 259 4.23 14.71 -7.95
C LEU A 259 5.23 13.58 -8.21
N ASN A 260 5.17 12.54 -7.39
CA ASN A 260 6.03 11.36 -7.39
C ASN A 260 7.53 11.65 -7.17
N ALA A 261 7.93 12.89 -6.87
CA ALA A 261 9.33 13.28 -6.83
C ALA A 261 10.10 12.71 -5.62
N THR A 262 9.40 12.38 -4.54
CA THR A 262 10.01 11.90 -3.28
C THR A 262 9.39 10.60 -2.79
N ILE A 263 8.08 10.44 -2.99
CA ILE A 263 7.31 9.29 -2.52
C ILE A 263 6.66 8.67 -3.75
N TYR A 264 6.85 7.37 -3.92
CA TYR A 264 6.29 6.58 -5.01
C TYR A 264 5.17 5.67 -4.51
N GLY A 265 4.38 5.13 -5.43
CA GLY A 265 3.20 4.31 -5.13
C GLY A 265 1.99 4.79 -5.93
N LEU A 266 0.79 4.61 -5.39
CA LEU A 266 -0.48 4.89 -6.06
C LEU A 266 -0.73 6.41 -6.24
N VAL A 267 -0.07 7.01 -7.23
CA VAL A 267 -0.16 8.45 -7.54
C VAL A 267 -1.55 8.88 -8.01
N PHE A 268 -2.31 7.95 -8.62
CA PHE A 268 -3.71 8.15 -8.99
C PHE A 268 -4.54 6.99 -8.48
N ALA A 269 -5.54 7.29 -7.64
CA ALA A 269 -6.48 6.32 -7.14
C ALA A 269 -7.86 6.57 -7.75
N VAL A 270 -8.48 5.52 -8.27
CA VAL A 270 -9.86 5.48 -8.74
C VAL A 270 -10.63 4.62 -7.76
N HIS A 271 -11.62 5.23 -7.13
CA HIS A 271 -12.53 4.62 -6.20
C HIS A 271 -13.77 4.18 -6.96
N VAL A 272 -14.03 2.88 -6.99
CA VAL A 272 -15.16 2.30 -7.71
C VAL A 272 -16.05 1.50 -6.76
N PRO A 273 -17.31 1.91 -6.55
CA PRO A 273 -18.27 1.10 -5.81
C PRO A 273 -18.50 -0.22 -6.52
N THR A 274 -18.52 -1.34 -5.78
CA THR A 274 -18.83 -2.66 -6.31
C THR A 274 -20.28 -3.05 -6.05
N PRO A 275 -20.89 -3.86 -6.92
CA PRO A 275 -22.23 -4.36 -6.66
C PRO A 275 -22.28 -5.27 -5.42
N THR A 276 -23.29 -5.12 -4.57
CA THR A 276 -23.50 -5.98 -3.38
C THR A 276 -23.75 -7.45 -3.72
N GLY A 277 -24.06 -7.75 -4.99
CA GLY A 277 -24.36 -9.10 -5.48
C GLY A 277 -23.19 -9.82 -6.15
N VAL A 278 -21.99 -9.23 -6.20
CA VAL A 278 -20.83 -9.92 -6.77
C VAL A 278 -20.44 -11.08 -5.85
N ALA A 279 -20.26 -12.27 -6.43
CA ALA A 279 -19.85 -13.44 -5.67
C ALA A 279 -18.38 -13.29 -5.22
N PRO A 280 -18.02 -13.78 -4.02
CA PRO A 280 -16.62 -13.97 -3.66
C PRO A 280 -15.85 -14.84 -4.66
N GLY A 281 -14.57 -14.55 -4.85
CA GLY A 281 -13.64 -15.20 -5.78
C GLY A 281 -13.76 -14.75 -7.24
N VAL A 282 -14.57 -13.74 -7.53
CA VAL A 282 -14.66 -13.19 -8.89
C VAL A 282 -13.50 -12.21 -9.08
N THR A 283 -12.76 -12.38 -10.17
CA THR A 283 -11.62 -11.54 -10.52
C THR A 283 -11.90 -10.65 -11.73
N ALA A 284 -11.33 -9.44 -11.74
CA ALA A 284 -11.40 -8.49 -12.83
C ALA A 284 -9.99 -8.12 -13.30
N ALA A 285 -9.79 -8.06 -14.60
CA ALA A 285 -8.54 -7.52 -15.14
C ALA A 285 -8.52 -5.99 -15.02
N LEU A 286 -7.38 -5.46 -14.59
CA LEU A 286 -7.07 -4.04 -14.51
C LEU A 286 -5.81 -3.79 -15.35
N SER A 287 -5.83 -2.76 -16.19
CA SER A 287 -4.63 -2.37 -16.93
C SER A 287 -4.54 -0.88 -17.17
N LEU A 288 -3.31 -0.42 -17.42
CA LEU A 288 -3.08 0.90 -18.00
C LEU A 288 -3.37 0.84 -19.51
N GLY A 289 -4.19 1.78 -19.97
CA GLY A 289 -4.55 1.91 -21.37
C GLY A 289 -3.47 2.61 -22.20
N PRO A 290 -3.51 2.46 -23.53
CA PRO A 290 -2.51 3.02 -24.45
C PRO A 290 -2.44 4.57 -24.46
N ALA A 291 -3.42 5.27 -23.92
CA ALA A 291 -3.37 6.73 -23.76
C ALA A 291 -2.63 7.19 -22.48
N THR A 292 -2.02 6.26 -21.73
CA THR A 292 -1.21 6.61 -20.56
C THR A 292 0.13 7.18 -20.98
N GLU A 293 0.40 8.44 -20.64
CA GLU A 293 1.62 9.16 -20.96
C GLU A 293 2.00 10.08 -19.79
N PHE A 294 3.26 10.07 -19.38
CA PHE A 294 3.78 10.98 -18.36
C PHE A 294 4.85 11.91 -18.94
N PHE A 295 4.91 13.12 -18.41
CA PHE A 295 5.90 14.13 -18.76
C PHE A 295 6.58 14.65 -17.52
N ALA A 296 7.89 14.85 -17.58
CA ALA A 296 8.68 15.50 -16.53
C ALA A 296 8.24 16.97 -16.36
N PRO A 297 8.62 17.66 -15.26
CA PRO A 297 8.29 19.08 -15.04
C PRO A 297 8.75 20.02 -16.17
N GLY A 298 9.76 19.62 -16.95
CA GLY A 298 10.22 20.35 -18.14
C GLY A 298 9.45 20.03 -19.44
N GLY A 299 8.44 19.16 -19.38
CA GLY A 299 7.66 18.71 -20.55
C GLY A 299 8.31 17.62 -21.39
N ALA A 300 9.46 17.07 -20.97
CA ALA A 300 10.07 15.93 -21.64
C ALA A 300 9.22 14.66 -21.36
N PRO A 301 8.94 13.82 -22.37
CA PRO A 301 8.21 12.57 -22.15
C PRO A 301 9.03 11.63 -21.26
N LEU A 302 8.35 10.97 -20.32
CA LEU A 302 8.88 9.87 -19.53
C LEU A 302 8.51 8.57 -20.24
N LEU A 303 9.46 7.67 -20.45
CA LEU A 303 9.16 6.39 -21.07
C LEU A 303 8.52 5.50 -20.01
N VAL A 304 7.24 5.21 -20.21
CA VAL A 304 6.46 4.35 -19.32
C VAL A 304 6.66 2.93 -19.81
N GLU A 305 7.31 2.11 -19.00
CA GLU A 305 7.21 0.67 -19.18
C GLU A 305 5.84 0.28 -18.66
N GLY A 306 4.89 0.05 -19.59
CA GLY A 306 3.54 -0.32 -19.21
C GLY A 306 3.59 -1.63 -18.42
N GLY A 307 3.23 -1.55 -17.14
CA GLY A 307 3.15 -2.72 -16.27
C GLY A 307 2.16 -3.76 -16.80
N ASP A 308 2.38 -5.00 -16.37
CA ASP A 308 1.51 -6.15 -16.64
C ASP A 308 0.05 -5.89 -16.23
N VAL A 309 -0.86 -6.73 -16.73
CA VAL A 309 -2.27 -6.73 -16.30
C VAL A 309 -2.32 -7.15 -14.83
N ASP A 310 -2.89 -6.30 -13.98
CA ASP A 310 -3.15 -6.65 -12.58
C ASP A 310 -4.57 -7.21 -12.43
N VAL A 311 -4.82 -7.89 -11.31
CA VAL A 311 -6.06 -8.60 -11.04
C VAL A 311 -6.72 -8.03 -9.79
N LEU A 312 -7.92 -7.50 -9.95
CA LEU A 312 -8.82 -7.19 -8.84
C LEU A 312 -9.50 -8.47 -8.37
N GLU A 313 -9.48 -8.77 -7.08
CA GLU A 313 -10.21 -9.92 -6.51
C GLU A 313 -11.28 -9.48 -5.51
N VAL A 314 -12.49 -10.03 -5.67
CA VAL A 314 -13.55 -9.89 -4.66
C VAL A 314 -13.37 -11.00 -3.65
N LEU A 315 -12.95 -10.66 -2.44
CA LEU A 315 -12.77 -11.66 -1.40
C LEU A 315 -14.06 -11.92 -0.64
N PRO A 316 -14.23 -13.16 -0.12
CA PRO A 316 -15.26 -13.36 0.89
C PRO A 316 -14.89 -12.56 2.14
N PRO A 317 -15.86 -12.03 2.89
CA PRO A 317 -15.62 -11.20 4.07
C PRO A 317 -14.67 -11.85 5.10
N GLU A 318 -14.66 -13.19 5.17
CA GLU A 318 -13.75 -13.94 6.04
C GLU A 318 -12.29 -14.09 5.56
N LEU A 319 -11.97 -13.81 4.28
CA LEU A 319 -10.61 -13.96 3.71
C LEU A 319 -9.88 -12.64 3.47
N VAL A 320 -10.56 -11.49 3.47
CA VAL A 320 -9.89 -10.16 3.50
C VAL A 320 -8.90 -10.06 4.66
N ALA A 321 -9.14 -10.82 5.74
CA ALA A 321 -8.26 -10.92 6.89
C ALA A 321 -6.95 -11.71 6.65
N ARG A 322 -6.76 -12.36 5.50
CA ARG A 322 -5.70 -13.38 5.31
C ARG A 322 -4.99 -13.36 3.95
N ALA A 323 -5.45 -12.61 2.95
CA ALA A 323 -4.90 -12.71 1.59
C ALA A 323 -3.64 -11.85 1.34
N GLY A 324 -3.34 -10.86 2.18
CA GLY A 324 -2.04 -10.16 2.18
C GLY A 324 -0.83 -10.98 2.68
N PHE A 325 -0.89 -12.32 2.64
CA PHE A 325 0.08 -13.22 3.28
C PHE A 325 0.89 -14.10 2.32
N GLU A 326 0.52 -14.23 1.03
CA GLU A 326 1.14 -15.23 0.15
C GLU A 326 1.99 -14.67 -1.01
N ASP A 327 1.75 -13.43 -1.48
CA ASP A 327 2.49 -12.85 -2.62
C ASP A 327 3.52 -11.79 -2.19
N GLY A 328 4.40 -12.13 -1.24
CA GLY A 328 5.41 -11.25 -0.63
C GLY A 328 6.52 -10.70 -1.55
N ASP A 329 6.19 -10.23 -2.74
CA ASP A 329 7.02 -9.36 -3.58
C ASP A 329 6.07 -8.48 -4.43
N PHE A 330 5.61 -7.35 -3.85
CA PHE A 330 4.80 -6.33 -4.57
C PHE A 330 5.52 -5.72 -5.79
N PHE A 331 6.83 -5.93 -5.89
CA PHE A 331 7.67 -5.63 -7.04
C PHE A 331 8.58 -6.84 -7.21
N GLU A 332 8.28 -7.72 -8.17
CA GLU A 332 9.09 -8.89 -8.44
C GLU A 332 10.50 -8.42 -8.83
N PHE A 333 11.40 -8.44 -7.84
CA PHE A 333 12.80 -8.11 -8.01
C PHE A 333 13.41 -9.23 -8.86
N THR A 334 13.38 -9.08 -10.18
CA THR A 334 13.92 -10.10 -11.08
C THR A 334 15.38 -10.35 -10.71
N GLU A 335 15.66 -11.54 -10.17
CA GLU A 335 17.01 -12.04 -9.97
C GLU A 335 17.59 -12.34 -11.36
N ALA A 336 18.11 -11.31 -12.03
CA ALA A 336 18.94 -11.50 -13.19
C ALA A 336 20.25 -12.17 -12.72
N HIS A 337 20.34 -13.48 -12.95
CA HIS A 337 21.55 -14.29 -12.84
C HIS A 337 22.63 -13.88 -13.86
#